data_AF-A0A2E7GX71-F1
#
_entry.id   AF-A0A2E7GX71-F1
#
_cell.length_a   1.000
_cell.length_b   1.000
_cell.length_c   1.000
_cell.angle_alpha   90.00
_cell.angle_beta   90.00
_cell.angle_gamma   90.00
#
_symmetry.space_group_name_H-M   'P 1'
#
loop_
_entity.id
_entity.type
_entity.pdbx_description
1 polymer ?
#
loop_
_entity_poly.entity_id
_entity_poly.type
_entity_poly.pdbx_seq_one_letter_code
_entity_poly.pdbx_strand_id
1 'polypeptide(L)'
;MAKKDTYLALLRRGIDETTAQILADGGIKIGDLKKLDSETLINNFGIKKEVAKSVLDAVKAGPRSSGRQRFLADVLSDDKKKVDKIEETRFKREQKDIYAELQEKKEQLRLVRVEDFRNKKLVMNRLGKTIELIVKLENNLDDESKDEQRSKIRDQLETRGLEAARDHEMLELSGTPQDIVDFRRKIAPVLCLHACPHCGEEMDPRGSNIMESPTDFSFVCWDCEEEFHAAMAQSVEGRLNNGSRITIDPKVKPRLPVIKPPRKDKSSSITDLMMRDLESAGASAEELEAALESSTLSGVLMSIDEWID
;
A
#
# COMPACT_ATOMS: atom_id res chain seq x y z
N MET A 1 12.38 34.56 -26.76
CA MET A 1 13.30 33.41 -26.95
C MET A 1 14.45 33.45 -25.95
N ALA A 2 15.32 34.46 -25.96
CA ALA A 2 16.52 34.50 -25.11
C ALA A 2 16.30 34.27 -23.59
N LYS A 3 15.21 34.80 -23.00
CA LYS A 3 14.88 34.59 -21.58
C LYS A 3 14.57 33.13 -21.22
N LYS A 4 13.87 32.41 -22.10
CA LYS A 4 13.49 31.01 -21.89
C LYS A 4 14.72 30.10 -22.01
N ASP A 5 15.62 30.44 -22.94
CA ASP A 5 16.85 29.68 -23.18
C ASP A 5 17.85 29.84 -22.03
N THR A 6 17.99 31.05 -21.47
CA THR A 6 18.85 31.29 -20.30
C THR A 6 18.28 30.63 -19.04
N TYR A 7 16.96 30.73 -18.81
CA TYR A 7 16.28 30.07 -17.70
C TYR A 7 16.49 28.54 -17.73
N LEU A 8 16.14 27.89 -18.84
CA LEU A 8 16.28 26.43 -18.99
C LEU A 8 17.73 25.97 -18.85
N ALA A 9 18.68 26.76 -19.34
CA ALA A 9 20.08 26.39 -19.28
C ALA A 9 20.71 26.64 -17.89
N LEU A 10 20.15 27.51 -17.05
CA LEU A 10 20.51 27.62 -15.62
C LEU A 10 19.93 26.44 -14.83
N LEU A 11 18.69 26.03 -15.11
CA LEU A 11 18.08 24.83 -14.50
C LEU A 11 18.86 23.55 -14.84
N ARG A 12 19.28 23.39 -16.10
CA ARG A 12 20.14 22.26 -16.54
C ARG A 12 21.51 22.23 -15.85
N ARG A 13 21.92 23.32 -15.20
CA ARG A 13 23.14 23.41 -14.40
C ARG A 13 22.88 23.21 -12.90
N GLY A 14 21.63 22.97 -12.51
CA GLY A 14 21.21 22.71 -11.12
C GLY A 14 21.23 23.96 -10.25
N ILE A 15 20.84 25.10 -10.82
CA ILE A 15 20.53 26.34 -10.09
C ILE A 15 19.04 26.32 -9.76
N ASP A 16 18.69 26.85 -8.59
CA ASP A 16 17.33 26.97 -8.08
C ASP A 16 16.42 27.81 -9.01
N GLU A 17 15.14 27.45 -9.07
CA GLU A 17 14.17 28.05 -10.01
C GLU A 17 13.99 29.56 -9.81
N THR A 18 14.01 30.02 -8.56
CA THR A 18 13.84 31.44 -8.21
C THR A 18 15.04 32.28 -8.66
N THR A 19 16.27 31.82 -8.40
CA THR A 19 17.48 32.50 -8.86
C THR A 19 17.64 32.41 -10.38
N ALA A 20 17.27 31.28 -11.00
CA ALA A 20 17.27 31.12 -12.45
C ALA A 20 16.29 32.10 -13.12
N GLN A 21 15.13 32.35 -12.50
CA GLN A 21 14.12 33.27 -13.01
C GLN A 21 14.56 34.72 -12.90
N ILE A 22 15.12 35.14 -11.75
CA ILE A 22 15.67 36.49 -11.55
C ILE A 22 16.76 36.83 -12.59
N LEU A 23 17.68 35.88 -12.84
CA LEU A 23 18.77 36.07 -13.80
C LEU A 23 18.28 36.05 -15.26
N ALA A 24 17.27 35.23 -15.57
CA ALA A 24 16.65 35.20 -16.89
C ALA A 24 15.83 36.47 -17.17
N ASP A 25 15.13 37.00 -16.17
CA ASP A 25 14.38 38.25 -16.27
C ASP A 25 15.29 39.48 -16.39
N GLY A 26 16.47 39.41 -15.77
CA GLY A 26 17.58 40.35 -15.96
C GLY A 26 18.20 40.34 -17.36
N GLY A 27 17.77 39.43 -18.25
CA GLY A 27 18.20 39.37 -19.65
C GLY A 27 19.66 38.95 -19.85
N ILE A 28 20.32 38.41 -18.82
CA ILE A 28 21.74 38.04 -18.89
C ILE A 28 21.91 36.72 -19.64
N LYS A 29 22.79 36.70 -20.63
CA LYS A 29 23.18 35.47 -21.33
C LYS A 29 24.22 34.70 -20.50
N ILE A 30 24.21 33.37 -20.61
CA ILE A 30 25.15 32.50 -19.88
C ILE A 30 26.62 32.82 -20.20
N GLY A 31 26.91 33.28 -21.42
CA GLY A 31 28.26 33.72 -21.80
C GLY A 31 28.72 34.97 -21.05
N ASP A 32 27.79 35.83 -20.65
CA ASP A 32 28.06 37.07 -19.92
C ASP A 32 28.10 36.82 -18.41
N LEU A 33 27.30 35.88 -17.90
CA LEU A 33 27.38 35.37 -16.52
C LEU A 33 28.76 34.81 -16.15
N LYS A 34 29.55 34.32 -17.12
CA LYS A 34 30.93 33.86 -16.90
C LYS A 34 31.92 34.99 -16.62
N LYS A 35 31.58 36.22 -17.03
CA LYS A 35 32.45 37.40 -16.95
C LYS A 35 32.09 38.33 -15.79
N LEU A 36 31.02 38.03 -15.06
CA LEU A 36 30.51 38.83 -13.94
C LEU A 36 31.14 38.35 -12.62
N ASP A 37 31.43 39.32 -11.75
CA ASP A 37 31.94 39.06 -10.40
C ASP A 37 30.79 38.92 -9.40
N SER A 38 31.04 38.19 -8.30
CA SER A 38 30.03 37.95 -7.26
C SER A 38 29.41 39.24 -6.70
N GLU A 39 30.17 40.33 -6.67
CA GLU A 39 29.70 41.65 -6.19
C GLU A 39 28.71 42.30 -7.15
N THR A 40 28.88 42.09 -8.46
CA THR A 40 27.95 42.59 -9.48
C THR A 40 26.61 41.85 -9.46
N LEU A 41 26.62 40.56 -9.11
CA LEU A 41 25.40 39.74 -8.95
C LEU A 41 24.61 40.12 -7.70
N ILE A 42 25.31 40.51 -6.62
CA ILE A 42 24.67 40.98 -5.38
C ILE A 42 24.04 42.36 -5.62
N ASN A 43 24.80 43.31 -6.19
CA ASN A 43 24.37 44.70 -6.31
C ASN A 43 23.27 44.91 -7.35
N ASN A 44 23.29 44.16 -8.45
CA ASN A 44 22.33 44.36 -9.55
C ASN A 44 21.11 43.43 -9.49
N PHE A 45 21.22 42.26 -8.86
CA PHE A 45 20.16 41.23 -8.86
C PHE A 45 19.71 40.80 -7.45
N GLY A 46 20.25 41.40 -6.38
CA GLY A 46 19.81 41.13 -5.01
C GLY A 46 20.08 39.70 -4.53
N ILE A 47 21.01 38.99 -5.19
CA ILE A 47 21.32 37.59 -4.89
C ILE A 47 22.20 37.52 -3.64
N LYS A 48 21.90 36.60 -2.72
CA LYS A 48 22.74 36.36 -1.52
C LYS A 48 24.15 35.92 -1.93
N LYS A 49 25.17 36.37 -1.18
CA LYS A 49 26.60 36.13 -1.50
C LYS A 49 26.98 34.66 -1.70
N GLU A 50 26.35 33.74 -0.97
CA GLU A 50 26.57 32.29 -1.10
C GLU A 50 25.97 31.74 -2.40
N VAL A 51 24.78 32.20 -2.76
CA VAL A 51 24.07 31.80 -3.99
C VAL A 51 24.81 32.35 -5.21
N ALA A 52 25.30 33.60 -5.16
CA ALA A 52 26.09 34.19 -6.24
C ALA A 52 27.37 33.40 -6.54
N LYS A 53 28.07 32.90 -5.50
CA LYS A 53 29.24 32.02 -5.68
C LYS A 53 28.84 30.67 -6.28
N SER A 54 27.78 30.05 -5.76
CA SER A 54 27.25 28.78 -6.28
C SER A 54 26.84 28.87 -7.75
N VAL A 55 26.21 29.97 -8.17
CA VAL A 55 25.84 30.22 -9.56
C VAL A 55 27.06 30.34 -10.46
N LEU A 56 28.08 31.10 -10.04
CA LEU A 56 29.33 31.25 -10.81
C LEU A 56 30.07 29.91 -10.94
N ASP A 57 30.12 29.12 -9.87
CA ASP A 57 30.73 27.80 -9.87
C ASP A 57 29.96 26.82 -10.76
N ALA A 58 28.63 26.82 -10.72
CA ALA A 58 27.77 26.00 -11.58
C ALA A 58 27.89 26.38 -13.07
N VAL A 59 28.04 27.67 -13.37
CA VAL A 59 28.23 28.17 -14.75
C VAL A 59 29.62 27.83 -15.29
N LYS A 60 30.66 27.83 -14.43
CA LYS A 60 32.02 27.39 -14.76
C LYS A 60 32.14 25.87 -14.92
N ALA A 61 31.45 25.09 -14.09
CA ALA A 61 31.49 23.63 -14.09
C ALA A 61 30.79 22.94 -15.29
N GLY A 62 29.93 23.67 -16.03
CA GLY A 62 29.22 23.14 -17.20
C GLY A 62 27.97 22.31 -16.86
N PRO A 63 27.22 21.80 -17.87
CA PRO A 63 25.96 21.06 -17.64
C PRO A 63 26.18 19.77 -16.85
N ARG A 64 25.42 19.60 -15.75
CA ARG A 64 25.55 18.47 -14.81
C ARG A 64 24.98 17.15 -15.35
N SER A 65 24.36 17.13 -16.53
CA SER A 65 23.87 15.92 -17.21
C SER A 65 24.97 14.92 -17.58
N SER A 66 26.25 15.33 -17.55
CA SER A 66 27.37 14.41 -17.76
C SER A 66 27.68 13.52 -16.54
N GLY A 67 27.03 13.70 -15.39
CA GLY A 67 27.26 12.83 -14.22
C GLY A 67 26.88 11.37 -14.48
N ARG A 68 25.76 11.14 -15.19
CA ARG A 68 25.24 9.80 -15.49
C ARG A 68 26.00 9.13 -16.64
N GLN A 69 26.37 9.90 -17.67
CA GLN A 69 27.20 9.45 -18.78
C GLN A 69 28.67 9.21 -18.37
N ARG A 70 29.22 10.02 -17.46
CA ARG A 70 30.54 9.76 -16.85
C ARG A 70 30.51 8.55 -15.95
N PHE A 71 29.45 8.35 -15.17
CA PHE A 71 29.28 7.16 -14.34
C PHE A 71 29.18 5.89 -15.20
N LEU A 72 28.37 5.90 -16.26
CA LEU A 72 28.29 4.79 -17.21
C LEU A 72 29.62 4.54 -17.92
N ALA A 73 30.33 5.58 -18.36
CA ALA A 73 31.65 5.46 -18.97
C ALA A 73 32.73 4.97 -17.99
N ASP A 74 32.73 5.42 -16.72
CA ASP A 74 33.64 4.93 -15.66
C ASP A 74 33.32 3.49 -15.25
N VAL A 75 32.05 3.07 -15.33
CA VAL A 75 31.62 1.69 -15.02
C VAL A 75 31.91 0.73 -16.18
N LEU A 76 31.85 1.21 -17.42
CA LEU A 76 32.12 0.44 -18.65
C LEU A 76 33.60 0.47 -19.07
N SER A 77 34.40 1.41 -18.57
CA SER A 77 35.84 1.40 -18.79
C SER A 77 36.52 0.50 -17.75
N ASP A 78 37.34 -0.44 -18.22
CA ASP A 78 38.10 -1.38 -17.38
C ASP A 78 39.19 -0.71 -16.49
N ASP A 79 39.26 0.62 -16.51
CA ASP A 79 40.21 1.41 -15.74
C ASP A 79 39.74 1.56 -14.28
N LYS A 80 39.82 0.46 -13.52
CA LYS A 80 39.81 0.51 -12.06
C LYS A 80 41.04 1.31 -11.60
N LYS A 81 40.88 2.63 -11.44
CA LYS A 81 41.85 3.44 -10.70
C LYS A 81 42.12 2.73 -9.37
N LYS A 82 43.39 2.42 -9.10
CA LYS A 82 43.83 1.85 -7.82
C LYS A 82 43.50 2.87 -6.73
N VAL A 83 42.37 2.69 -6.08
CA VAL A 83 42.01 3.43 -4.87
C VAL A 83 42.99 2.98 -3.78
N ASP A 84 43.52 3.92 -3.01
CA ASP A 84 44.45 3.58 -1.94
C ASP A 84 43.75 2.66 -0.93
N LYS A 85 44.42 1.57 -0.51
CA LYS A 85 43.85 0.57 0.43
C LYS A 85 43.29 1.22 1.70
N ILE A 86 43.87 2.34 2.13
CA ILE A 86 43.46 3.11 3.30
C ILE A 86 42.08 3.75 3.05
N GLU A 87 41.88 4.38 1.89
CA GLU A 87 40.60 5.01 1.53
C GLU A 87 39.49 3.98 1.34
N GLU A 88 39.77 2.84 0.72
CA GLU A 88 38.80 1.74 0.64
C GLU A 88 38.38 1.23 2.03
N THR A 89 39.34 1.10 2.95
CA THR A 89 39.02 0.65 4.32
C THR A 89 38.23 1.70 5.10
N ARG A 90 38.49 2.99 4.88
CA ARG A 90 37.74 4.09 5.48
C ARG A 90 36.32 4.16 4.93
N PHE A 91 36.16 4.07 3.62
CA PHE A 91 34.87 4.04 2.95
C PHE A 91 34.04 2.81 3.35
N LYS A 92 34.66 1.63 3.52
CA LYS A 92 34.00 0.44 4.06
C LYS A 92 33.56 0.60 5.52
N ARG A 93 34.25 1.40 6.33
CA ARG A 93 33.81 1.73 7.69
C ARG A 93 32.64 2.70 7.65
N GLU A 94 32.73 3.76 6.87
CA GLU A 94 31.64 4.72 6.67
C GLU A 94 30.37 4.04 6.14
N GLN A 95 30.49 3.10 5.20
CA GLN A 95 29.35 2.29 4.74
C GLN A 95 28.75 1.42 5.84
N LYS A 96 29.56 0.84 6.72
CA LYS A 96 29.07 0.04 7.86
C LYS A 96 28.38 0.92 8.89
N ASP A 97 28.91 2.11 9.15
CA ASP A 97 28.32 3.07 10.08
C ASP A 97 26.97 3.56 9.54
N ILE A 98 26.91 3.94 8.25
CA ILE A 98 25.65 4.31 7.57
C ILE A 98 24.65 3.14 7.57
N TYR A 99 25.11 1.92 7.32
CA TYR A 99 24.25 0.74 7.35
C TYR A 99 23.69 0.48 8.76
N ALA A 100 24.50 0.66 9.80
CA ALA A 100 24.06 0.56 11.19
C ALA A 100 23.01 1.63 11.53
N GLU A 101 23.24 2.89 11.15
CA GLU A 101 22.27 3.98 11.36
C GLU A 101 20.95 3.71 10.61
N LEU A 102 21.01 3.20 9.38
CA LEU A 102 19.81 2.83 8.62
C LEU A 102 19.06 1.67 9.27
N GLN A 103 19.78 0.71 9.84
CA GLN A 103 19.18 -0.42 10.55
C GLN A 103 18.51 0.03 11.85
N GLU A 104 19.13 0.92 12.62
CA GLU A 104 18.53 1.53 13.82
C GLU A 104 17.28 2.33 13.48
N LYS A 105 17.32 3.19 12.46
CA LYS A 105 16.13 3.94 12.01
C LYS A 105 15.02 3.02 11.52
N LYS A 106 15.36 1.92 10.85
CA LYS A 106 14.38 0.91 10.42
C LYS A 106 13.73 0.21 11.61
N GLU A 107 14.48 -0.10 12.66
CA GLU A 107 13.95 -0.68 13.89
C GLU A 107 13.07 0.31 14.65
N GLN A 108 13.46 1.58 14.74
CA GLN A 108 12.62 2.65 15.30
C GLN A 108 11.30 2.79 14.57
N LEU A 109 11.32 2.85 13.23
CA LEU A 109 10.10 2.89 12.41
C LEU A 109 9.23 1.65 12.61
N ARG A 110 9.84 0.48 12.80
CA ARG A 110 9.10 -0.75 13.10
C ARG A 110 8.44 -0.68 14.47
N LEU A 111 9.12 -0.18 15.50
CA LEU A 111 8.57 -0.03 16.85
C LEU A 111 7.40 0.96 16.86
N VAL A 112 7.56 2.14 16.27
CA VAL A 112 6.49 3.15 16.14
C VAL A 112 5.27 2.54 15.44
N ARG A 113 5.49 1.85 14.31
CA ARG A 113 4.40 1.18 13.59
C ARG A 113 3.69 0.13 14.45
N VAL A 114 4.43 -0.67 15.22
CA VAL A 114 3.85 -1.69 16.12
C VAL A 114 3.06 -1.04 17.26
N GLU A 115 3.54 0.08 17.81
CA GLU A 115 2.84 0.85 18.84
C GLU A 115 1.55 1.47 18.29
N ASP A 116 1.60 2.06 17.10
CA ASP A 116 0.41 2.58 16.40
C ASP A 116 -0.64 1.48 16.17
N PHE A 117 -0.20 0.30 15.73
CA PHE A 117 -1.11 -0.85 15.59
C PHE A 117 -1.71 -1.31 16.92
N ARG A 118 -0.95 -1.29 18.02
CA ARG A 118 -1.46 -1.62 19.36
C ARG A 118 -2.50 -0.60 19.82
N ASN A 119 -2.24 0.69 19.59
CA ASN A 119 -3.16 1.77 19.92
C ASN A 119 -4.45 1.65 19.12
N LYS A 120 -4.36 1.49 17.80
CA LYS A 120 -5.53 1.26 16.93
C LYS A 120 -6.33 0.02 17.37
N LYS A 121 -5.65 -1.08 17.73
CA LYS A 121 -6.33 -2.30 18.24
C LYS A 121 -7.10 -2.06 19.54
N LEU A 122 -6.55 -1.26 20.47
CA LEU A 122 -7.24 -0.92 21.72
C LEU A 122 -8.50 -0.09 21.46
N VAL A 123 -8.42 0.90 20.57
CA VAL A 123 -9.55 1.73 20.16
C VAL A 123 -10.62 0.88 19.46
N MET A 124 -10.21 -0.02 18.56
CA MET A 124 -11.13 -0.94 17.87
C MET A 124 -11.88 -1.86 18.83
N ASN A 125 -11.20 -2.38 19.86
CA ASN A 125 -11.85 -3.20 20.89
C ASN A 125 -12.87 -2.40 21.73
N ARG A 126 -12.58 -1.12 22.01
CA ARG A 126 -13.50 -0.23 22.72
C ARG A 126 -14.71 0.11 21.84
N LEU A 127 -14.48 0.51 20.60
CA LEU A 127 -15.53 0.75 19.60
C LEU A 127 -16.46 -0.46 19.46
N GLY A 128 -15.91 -1.66 19.32
CA GLY A 128 -16.69 -2.90 19.19
C GLY A 128 -17.62 -3.16 20.39
N LYS A 129 -17.17 -2.86 21.62
CA LYS A 129 -18.02 -2.95 22.83
C LYS A 129 -19.10 -1.88 22.85
N THR A 130 -18.78 -0.65 22.45
CA THR A 130 -19.75 0.44 22.36
C THR A 130 -20.84 0.11 21.34
N ILE A 131 -20.47 -0.40 20.17
CA ILE A 131 -21.41 -0.86 19.13
C ILE A 131 -22.28 -2.00 19.65
N GLU A 132 -21.72 -2.99 20.35
CA GLU A 132 -22.51 -4.08 20.93
C GLU A 132 -23.53 -3.58 21.96
N LEU A 133 -23.16 -2.58 22.78
CA LEU A 133 -24.09 -1.94 23.71
C LEU A 133 -25.19 -1.16 22.98
N ILE A 134 -24.86 -0.42 21.92
CA ILE A 134 -25.84 0.29 21.10
C ILE A 134 -26.83 -0.70 20.50
N VAL A 135 -26.36 -1.80 19.92
CA VAL A 135 -27.23 -2.86 19.37
C VAL A 135 -28.21 -3.40 20.42
N LYS A 136 -27.75 -3.67 21.64
CA LYS A 136 -28.62 -4.14 22.74
C LYS A 136 -29.63 -3.07 23.17
N LEU A 137 -29.20 -1.82 23.26
CA LEU A 137 -30.07 -0.71 23.64
C LEU A 137 -31.15 -0.44 22.59
N GLU A 138 -30.82 -0.51 21.31
CA GLU A 138 -31.80 -0.34 20.23
C GLU A 138 -32.79 -1.50 20.17
N ASN A 139 -32.35 -2.75 20.34
CA ASN A 139 -33.27 -3.89 20.44
C ASN A 139 -34.23 -3.72 21.62
N ASN A 140 -33.71 -3.34 22.80
CA ASN A 140 -34.56 -3.06 23.95
C ASN A 140 -35.51 -1.86 23.69
N LEU A 141 -35.09 -0.85 22.93
CA LEU A 141 -35.93 0.31 22.62
C LEU A 141 -37.17 -0.07 21.79
N ASP A 142 -37.01 -1.07 20.90
CA ASP A 142 -38.07 -1.59 20.04
C ASP A 142 -39.06 -2.46 20.84
N ASP A 143 -38.57 -3.22 21.82
CA ASP A 143 -39.40 -4.08 22.69
C ASP A 143 -40.07 -3.32 23.85
N GLU A 144 -39.54 -2.15 24.24
CA GLU A 144 -40.01 -1.45 25.44
C GLU A 144 -41.28 -0.64 25.22
N SER A 145 -42.29 -0.92 26.06
CA SER A 145 -43.61 -0.29 26.01
C SER A 145 -43.75 0.92 26.93
N LYS A 146 -42.86 1.10 27.91
CA LYS A 146 -42.92 2.21 28.89
C LYS A 146 -42.12 3.42 28.44
N ASP A 147 -42.79 4.56 28.26
CA ASP A 147 -42.17 5.80 27.77
C ASP A 147 -41.00 6.31 28.62
N GLU A 148 -41.07 6.17 29.95
CA GLU A 148 -39.97 6.54 30.85
C GLU A 148 -38.70 5.72 30.61
N GLN A 149 -38.84 4.43 30.32
CA GLN A 149 -37.70 3.56 29.99
C GLN A 149 -37.17 3.87 28.60
N ARG A 150 -38.05 4.14 27.62
CA ARG A 150 -37.64 4.56 26.26
C ARG A 150 -36.85 5.87 26.27
N SER A 151 -37.23 6.82 27.12
CA SER A 151 -36.46 8.08 27.29
C SER A 151 -35.05 7.79 27.82
N LYS A 152 -34.92 6.98 28.87
CA LYS A 152 -33.61 6.60 29.44
C LYS A 152 -32.73 5.87 28.43
N ILE A 153 -33.32 5.00 27.60
CA ILE A 153 -32.59 4.28 26.56
C ILE A 153 -32.10 5.25 25.47
N ARG A 154 -32.92 6.24 25.07
CA ARG A 154 -32.50 7.28 24.12
C ARG A 154 -31.33 8.12 24.63
N ASP A 155 -31.37 8.54 25.90
CA ASP A 155 -30.26 9.30 26.51
C ASP A 155 -28.95 8.48 26.54
N GLN A 156 -29.06 7.17 26.81
CA GLN A 156 -27.93 6.26 26.76
C GLN A 156 -27.41 6.07 25.32
N LEU A 157 -28.31 5.91 24.35
CA LEU A 157 -27.95 5.79 22.93
C LEU A 157 -27.21 7.03 22.42
N GLU A 158 -27.63 8.24 22.82
CA GLU A 158 -26.94 9.48 22.46
C GLU A 158 -25.52 9.51 23.04
N THR A 159 -25.38 9.17 24.32
CA THR A 159 -24.07 9.12 24.99
C THR A 159 -23.14 8.10 24.33
N ARG A 160 -23.64 6.90 24.04
CA ARG A 160 -22.87 5.83 23.38
C ARG A 160 -22.58 6.14 21.92
N GLY A 161 -23.48 6.82 21.22
CA GLY A 161 -23.29 7.26 19.84
C GLY A 161 -22.12 8.24 19.73
N LEU A 162 -22.00 9.19 20.66
CA LEU A 162 -20.87 10.12 20.71
C LEU A 162 -19.54 9.41 21.03
N GLU A 163 -19.55 8.43 21.95
CA GLU A 163 -18.38 7.59 22.23
C GLU A 163 -17.93 6.81 20.99
N ALA A 164 -18.88 6.20 20.28
CA ALA A 164 -18.61 5.42 19.08
C ALA A 164 -18.10 6.31 17.94
N ALA A 165 -18.69 7.49 17.74
CA ALA A 165 -18.24 8.45 16.73
C ALA A 165 -16.79 8.89 16.96
N ARG A 166 -16.42 9.19 18.21
CA ARG A 166 -15.05 9.56 18.58
C ARG A 166 -14.04 8.44 18.28
N ASP A 167 -14.36 7.21 18.66
CA ASP A 167 -13.47 6.07 18.43
C ASP A 167 -13.40 5.70 16.94
N HIS A 168 -14.49 5.89 16.19
CA HIS A 168 -14.56 5.66 14.75
C HIS A 168 -13.71 6.67 13.97
N GLU A 169 -13.76 7.96 14.35
CA GLU A 169 -12.91 9.01 13.78
C GLU A 169 -11.42 8.77 14.08
N MET A 170 -11.09 8.34 15.31
CA MET A 170 -9.71 8.00 15.71
C MET A 170 -9.13 6.82 14.90
N LEU A 171 -9.98 5.97 14.35
CA LEU A 171 -9.59 4.85 13.51
C LEU A 171 -9.61 5.17 12.00
N GLU A 172 -10.05 6.38 11.62
CA GLU A 172 -10.16 6.82 10.21
C GLU A 172 -11.01 5.85 9.36
N LEU A 173 -12.06 5.28 9.97
CA LEU A 173 -12.96 4.35 9.29
C LEU A 173 -13.94 5.10 8.38
N SER A 174 -14.28 4.51 7.23
CA SER A 174 -15.29 5.02 6.31
C SER A 174 -16.70 4.77 6.81
N GLY A 175 -17.60 5.72 6.56
CA GLY A 175 -19.02 5.61 6.93
C GLY A 175 -19.30 6.09 8.35
N THR A 176 -20.41 5.63 8.91
CA THR A 176 -20.85 6.01 10.24
C THR A 176 -20.86 4.80 11.18
N PRO A 177 -20.69 5.01 12.50
CA PRO A 177 -20.88 3.94 13.47
C PRO A 177 -22.27 3.29 13.38
N GLN A 178 -23.29 4.05 12.97
CA GLN A 178 -24.65 3.57 12.79
C GLN A 178 -24.76 2.54 11.66
N ASP A 179 -23.95 2.66 10.60
CA ASP A 179 -23.94 1.67 9.51
C ASP A 179 -23.52 0.28 10.03
N ILE A 180 -22.61 0.24 11.01
CA ILE A 180 -22.17 -1.02 11.65
C ILE A 180 -23.28 -1.59 12.54
N VAL A 181 -24.01 -0.72 13.24
CA VAL A 181 -25.15 -1.10 14.09
C VAL A 181 -26.28 -1.64 13.22
N ASP A 182 -26.65 -0.93 12.16
CA ASP A 182 -27.68 -1.31 11.20
C ASP A 182 -27.30 -2.60 10.46
N PHE A 183 -26.03 -2.75 10.06
CA PHE A 183 -25.55 -4.01 9.50
C PHE A 183 -25.77 -5.17 10.48
N ARG A 184 -25.44 -5.01 11.76
CA ARG A 184 -25.61 -6.07 12.77
C ARG A 184 -27.08 -6.36 13.11
N ARG A 185 -27.96 -5.36 13.07
CA ARG A 185 -29.37 -5.50 13.46
C ARG A 185 -30.28 -5.92 12.31
N LYS A 186 -30.07 -5.35 11.12
CA LYS A 186 -30.99 -5.47 9.98
C LYS A 186 -30.47 -6.41 8.91
N ILE A 187 -29.16 -6.38 8.64
CA ILE A 187 -28.58 -7.09 7.49
C ILE A 187 -28.04 -8.47 7.89
N ALA A 188 -27.26 -8.54 8.97
CA ALA A 188 -26.63 -9.78 9.43
C ALA A 188 -27.64 -10.89 9.78
N PRO A 189 -28.79 -10.59 10.43
CA PRO A 189 -29.82 -11.61 10.63
C PRO A 189 -30.39 -12.10 9.30
N VAL A 190 -30.77 -11.20 8.38
CA VAL A 190 -31.32 -11.58 7.06
C VAL A 190 -30.34 -12.40 6.23
N LEU A 191 -29.05 -12.11 6.28
CA LEU A 191 -28.01 -12.92 5.61
C LEU A 191 -27.83 -14.32 6.22
N CYS A 192 -28.22 -14.50 7.48
CA CYS A 192 -28.16 -15.78 8.18
C CYS A 192 -29.51 -16.52 8.16
N LEU A 193 -30.61 -15.85 7.82
CA LEU A 193 -31.94 -16.44 7.71
C LEU A 193 -32.10 -17.08 6.31
N HIS A 194 -32.53 -18.33 6.27
CA HIS A 194 -32.89 -19.04 5.04
C HIS A 194 -34.41 -19.06 4.89
N ALA A 195 -34.92 -18.82 3.69
CA ALA A 195 -36.34 -19.04 3.42
C ALA A 195 -36.64 -20.55 3.42
N CYS A 196 -37.74 -20.95 4.07
CA CYS A 196 -38.23 -22.32 3.99
C CYS A 196 -38.56 -22.69 2.53
N PRO A 197 -38.06 -23.83 2.01
CA PRO A 197 -38.36 -24.24 0.64
C PRO A 197 -39.84 -24.62 0.42
N HIS A 198 -40.60 -24.84 1.51
CA HIS A 198 -42.00 -25.24 1.46
C HIS A 198 -42.97 -24.06 1.64
N CYS A 199 -42.81 -23.27 2.70
CA CYS A 199 -43.71 -22.15 3.01
C CYS A 199 -43.14 -20.76 2.67
N GLY A 200 -41.83 -20.63 2.39
CA GLY A 200 -41.19 -19.35 2.06
C GLY A 200 -40.91 -18.43 3.25
N GLU A 201 -41.28 -18.83 4.47
CA GLU A 201 -41.04 -18.06 5.69
C GLU A 201 -39.55 -18.01 6.07
N GLU A 202 -39.14 -16.93 6.73
CA GLU A 202 -37.76 -16.71 7.17
C GLU A 202 -37.41 -17.63 8.35
N MET A 203 -36.35 -18.42 8.21
CA MET A 203 -35.92 -19.37 9.24
C MET A 203 -34.46 -19.18 9.63
N ASP A 204 -34.18 -19.27 10.92
CA ASP A 204 -32.80 -19.36 11.41
C ASP A 204 -32.31 -20.81 11.35
N PRO A 205 -31.35 -21.15 10.47
CA PRO A 205 -30.79 -22.49 10.38
C PRO A 205 -30.11 -22.96 11.67
N ARG A 206 -29.71 -22.06 12.58
CA ARG A 206 -29.14 -22.45 13.89
C ARG A 206 -30.20 -23.03 14.83
N GLY A 207 -31.40 -22.44 14.84
CA GLY A 207 -32.53 -22.90 15.66
C GLY A 207 -33.36 -24.01 15.00
N SER A 208 -33.18 -24.21 13.70
CA SER A 208 -33.96 -25.15 12.90
C SER A 208 -33.27 -26.50 12.68
N ASN A 209 -32.04 -26.71 13.17
CA ASN A 209 -31.27 -27.94 12.93
C ASN A 209 -31.77 -29.12 13.79
N ILE A 210 -31.98 -30.29 13.18
CA ILE A 210 -32.37 -31.52 13.87
C ILE A 210 -31.12 -32.16 14.50
N MET A 211 -30.94 -31.94 15.80
CA MET A 211 -29.76 -32.42 16.54
C MET A 211 -29.70 -33.95 16.77
N GLU A 212 -30.74 -34.70 16.38
CA GLU A 212 -30.81 -36.15 16.58
C GLU A 212 -29.82 -36.92 15.68
N SER A 213 -29.38 -36.34 14.57
CA SER A 213 -28.40 -36.94 13.66
C SER A 213 -27.25 -35.98 13.36
N PRO A 214 -26.12 -36.03 14.10
CA PRO A 214 -24.99 -35.12 13.90
C PRO A 214 -24.26 -35.29 12.56
N THR A 215 -24.66 -36.29 11.77
CA THR A 215 -24.08 -36.62 10.46
C THR A 215 -24.93 -36.15 9.29
N ASP A 216 -26.15 -35.71 9.54
CA ASP A 216 -27.08 -35.24 8.53
C ASP A 216 -27.28 -33.72 8.66
N PHE A 217 -27.51 -33.05 7.54
CA PHE A 217 -27.81 -31.62 7.48
C PHE A 217 -29.30 -31.43 7.20
N SER A 218 -30.11 -31.84 8.17
CA SER A 218 -31.57 -31.75 8.16
C SER A 218 -32.05 -30.57 9.02
N PHE A 219 -33.08 -29.89 8.53
CA PHE A 219 -33.69 -28.74 9.17
C PHE A 219 -35.20 -28.96 9.32
N VAL A 220 -35.79 -28.46 10.40
CA VAL A 220 -37.24 -28.38 10.62
C VAL A 220 -37.67 -26.93 10.49
N CYS A 221 -38.67 -26.68 9.66
CA CYS A 221 -39.39 -25.41 9.72
C CYS A 221 -40.34 -25.40 10.91
N TRP A 222 -40.21 -24.43 11.81
CA TRP A 222 -41.10 -24.32 12.98
C TRP A 222 -42.52 -23.81 12.63
N ASP A 223 -42.71 -23.20 11.46
CA ASP A 223 -44.01 -22.69 11.02
C ASP A 223 -44.85 -23.72 10.28
N CYS A 224 -44.23 -24.52 9.40
CA CYS A 224 -44.92 -25.58 8.65
C CYS A 224 -44.65 -26.99 9.20
N GLU A 225 -43.79 -27.12 10.20
CA GLU A 225 -43.38 -28.39 10.83
C GLU A 225 -42.80 -29.43 9.85
N GLU A 226 -42.40 -28.98 8.66
CA GLU A 226 -41.82 -29.86 7.63
C GLU A 226 -40.30 -29.94 7.77
N GLU A 227 -39.80 -31.18 7.72
CA GLU A 227 -38.38 -31.49 7.66
C GLU A 227 -37.88 -31.40 6.22
N PHE A 228 -36.77 -30.72 6.01
CA PHE A 228 -36.11 -30.63 4.72
C PHE A 228 -34.59 -30.64 4.87
N HIS A 229 -33.90 -31.08 3.82
CA HIS A 229 -32.44 -31.10 3.78
C HIS A 229 -31.91 -29.93 2.95
N ALA A 230 -30.69 -29.50 3.23
CA ALA A 230 -29.99 -28.57 2.33
C ALA A 230 -29.85 -29.19 0.93
N ALA A 231 -30.12 -28.41 -0.13
CA ALA A 231 -30.01 -28.87 -1.51
C ALA A 231 -28.62 -29.45 -1.86
N MET A 232 -27.57 -28.94 -1.20
CA MET A 232 -26.21 -29.48 -1.31
C MET A 232 -26.08 -30.86 -0.68
N ALA A 233 -26.69 -31.10 0.49
CA ALA A 233 -26.67 -32.40 1.15
C ALA A 233 -27.36 -33.46 0.28
N GLN A 234 -28.55 -33.17 -0.25
CA GLN A 234 -29.26 -34.05 -1.17
C GLN A 234 -28.45 -34.38 -2.44
N SER A 235 -27.75 -33.38 -2.99
CA SER A 235 -26.89 -33.57 -4.15
C SER A 235 -25.66 -34.46 -3.86
N VAL A 236 -25.07 -34.31 -2.67
CA VAL A 236 -23.93 -35.11 -2.22
C VAL A 236 -24.37 -36.53 -1.91
N GLU A 237 -25.45 -36.72 -1.15
CA GLU A 237 -26.02 -38.04 -0.86
C GLU A 237 -26.44 -38.76 -2.13
N GLY A 238 -27.10 -38.08 -3.06
CA GLY A 238 -27.46 -38.64 -4.36
C GLY A 238 -26.22 -39.13 -5.13
N ARG A 239 -25.10 -38.40 -5.09
CA ARG A 239 -23.84 -38.83 -5.74
C ARG A 239 -23.13 -39.96 -4.99
N LEU A 240 -23.15 -39.93 -3.66
CA LEU A 240 -22.56 -40.97 -2.80
C LEU A 240 -23.33 -42.29 -2.90
N ASN A 241 -24.66 -42.25 -2.89
CA ASN A 241 -25.55 -43.40 -3.01
C ASN A 241 -25.51 -44.01 -4.41
N ASN A 242 -25.30 -43.21 -5.45
CA ASN A 242 -25.11 -43.67 -6.83
C ASN A 242 -23.74 -44.33 -7.10
N GLY A 243 -23.00 -44.72 -6.06
CA GLY A 243 -21.81 -45.57 -6.18
C GLY A 243 -20.56 -44.87 -6.74
N SER A 244 -20.59 -43.54 -6.93
CA SER A 244 -19.44 -42.77 -7.40
C SER A 244 -18.45 -42.45 -6.26
N ARG A 245 -18.04 -43.48 -5.51
CA ARG A 245 -16.95 -43.34 -4.55
C ARG A 245 -15.70 -43.07 -5.38
N ILE A 246 -15.15 -41.86 -5.29
CA ILE A 246 -13.89 -41.51 -5.96
C ILE A 246 -12.81 -42.42 -5.38
N THR A 247 -12.47 -43.49 -6.09
CA THR A 247 -11.31 -44.32 -5.77
C THR A 247 -10.07 -43.54 -6.17
N ILE A 248 -9.45 -42.87 -5.19
CA ILE A 248 -8.20 -42.14 -5.40
C ILE A 248 -7.07 -43.18 -5.39
N ASP A 249 -6.50 -43.46 -6.56
CA ASP A 249 -5.31 -44.30 -6.68
C ASP A 249 -4.08 -43.55 -6.15
N PRO A 250 -3.44 -43.99 -5.05
CA PRO A 250 -2.32 -43.28 -4.42
C PRO A 250 -1.04 -43.27 -5.27
N LYS A 251 -1.02 -44.02 -6.38
CA LYS A 251 0.13 -44.12 -7.30
C LYS A 251 0.01 -43.21 -8.53
N VAL A 252 -1.14 -42.59 -8.76
CA VAL A 252 -1.35 -41.73 -9.92
C VAL A 252 -0.87 -40.32 -9.60
N LYS A 253 0.09 -39.82 -10.37
CA LYS A 253 0.61 -38.45 -10.23
C LYS A 253 -0.48 -37.42 -10.56
N PRO A 254 -0.43 -36.21 -9.96
CA PRO A 254 -1.37 -35.13 -10.28
C PRO A 254 -1.45 -34.89 -11.79
N ARG A 255 -2.67 -34.79 -12.32
CA ARG A 255 -2.91 -34.52 -13.76
C ARG A 255 -2.45 -33.13 -14.17
N LEU A 256 -2.43 -32.19 -13.22
CA LEU A 256 -1.94 -30.84 -13.43
C LEU A 256 -0.44 -30.77 -13.12
N PRO A 257 0.34 -30.01 -13.90
CA PRO A 257 1.75 -29.80 -13.63
C PRO A 257 1.90 -29.12 -12.27
N VAL A 258 2.57 -29.80 -11.33
CA VAL A 258 2.91 -29.22 -10.04
C VAL A 258 3.92 -28.10 -10.28
N ILE A 259 3.48 -26.85 -10.10
CA ILE A 259 4.35 -25.67 -10.18
C ILE A 259 5.39 -25.79 -9.07
N LYS A 260 6.64 -26.03 -9.45
CA LYS A 260 7.75 -26.02 -8.50
C LYS A 260 8.11 -24.56 -8.19
N PRO A 261 8.41 -24.23 -6.93
CA PRO A 261 8.91 -22.89 -6.60
C PRO A 261 10.18 -22.60 -7.42
N PRO A 262 10.38 -21.34 -7.84
CA PRO A 262 11.56 -20.96 -8.61
C PRO A 262 12.83 -21.33 -7.85
N ARG A 263 13.81 -21.88 -8.57
CA ARG A 263 15.13 -22.16 -7.98
C ARG A 263 15.74 -20.83 -7.56
N LYS A 264 16.25 -20.74 -6.33
CA LYS A 264 16.99 -19.56 -5.88
C LYS A 264 18.17 -19.31 -6.83
N ASP A 265 18.24 -18.12 -7.40
CA ASP A 265 19.34 -17.71 -8.27
C ASP A 265 20.66 -17.68 -7.50
N LYS A 266 21.72 -18.14 -8.17
CA LYS A 266 23.07 -18.27 -7.59
C LYS A 266 23.92 -17.01 -7.77
N SER A 267 23.39 -15.93 -8.34
CA SER A 267 24.13 -14.69 -8.57
C SER A 267 24.27 -13.89 -7.28
N SER A 268 25.50 -13.60 -6.88
CA SER A 268 25.83 -12.89 -5.64
C SER A 268 25.68 -11.36 -5.70
N SER A 269 25.51 -10.78 -6.88
CA SER A 269 25.45 -9.32 -7.08
C SER A 269 24.44 -8.92 -8.15
N ILE A 270 23.76 -7.78 -7.94
CA ILE A 270 22.81 -7.16 -8.87
C ILE A 270 23.51 -6.80 -10.21
N THR A 271 24.79 -6.46 -10.17
CA THR A 271 25.60 -6.15 -11.36
C THR A 271 25.74 -7.35 -12.30
N ASP A 272 25.88 -8.55 -11.73
CA ASP A 272 26.06 -9.79 -12.49
C ASP A 272 24.74 -10.31 -13.07
N LEU A 273 23.61 -9.85 -12.51
CA LEU A 273 22.28 -10.05 -13.10
C LEU A 273 22.07 -9.10 -14.27
N MET A 274 22.39 -7.81 -14.09
CA MET A 274 22.27 -6.81 -15.17
C MET A 274 23.14 -7.16 -16.38
N MET A 275 24.40 -7.59 -16.20
CA MET A 275 25.24 -8.01 -17.32
C MET A 275 24.69 -9.23 -18.06
N ARG A 276 24.14 -10.21 -17.35
CA ARG A 276 23.57 -11.43 -17.96
C ARG A 276 22.26 -11.14 -18.69
N ASP A 277 21.45 -10.24 -18.16
CA ASP A 277 20.23 -9.78 -18.81
C ASP A 277 20.54 -8.96 -20.08
N LEU A 278 21.62 -8.16 -20.06
CA LEU A 278 22.14 -7.45 -21.24
C LEU A 278 22.65 -8.42 -22.32
N GLU A 279 23.43 -9.43 -21.93
CA GLU A 279 23.96 -10.45 -22.85
C GLU A 279 22.86 -11.34 -23.44
N SER A 280 21.82 -11.67 -22.66
CA SER A 280 20.71 -12.52 -23.11
C SER A 280 19.69 -11.75 -23.97
N ALA A 281 19.51 -10.46 -23.74
CA ALA A 281 18.64 -9.61 -24.55
C ALA A 281 19.29 -9.19 -25.89
N GLY A 282 20.62 -9.25 -26.01
CA GLY A 282 21.36 -8.87 -27.23
C GLY A 282 21.18 -7.41 -27.65
N ALA A 283 20.62 -6.57 -26.76
CA ALA A 283 20.29 -5.18 -27.03
C ALA A 283 21.51 -4.28 -26.78
N SER A 284 21.69 -3.28 -27.64
CA SER A 284 22.70 -2.25 -27.42
C SER A 284 22.27 -1.32 -26.29
N ALA A 285 23.23 -0.72 -25.57
CA ALA A 285 22.95 0.14 -24.42
C ALA A 285 21.99 1.31 -24.74
N GLU A 286 21.98 1.78 -25.99
CA GLU A 286 21.11 2.84 -26.48
C GLU A 286 19.64 2.41 -26.64
N GLU A 287 19.37 1.16 -27.02
CA GLU A 287 18.01 0.64 -27.20
C GLU A 287 17.31 0.39 -25.86
N LEU A 288 18.08 -0.03 -24.84
CA LEU A 288 17.58 -0.19 -23.48
C LEU A 288 17.31 1.14 -22.80
N GLU A 289 18.10 2.18 -23.09
CA GLU A 289 17.85 3.53 -22.59
C GLU A 289 16.55 4.09 -23.18
N ALA A 290 16.31 3.91 -24.48
CA ALA A 290 15.04 4.31 -25.12
C ALA A 290 13.82 3.55 -24.57
N ALA A 291 13.96 2.24 -24.30
CA ALA A 291 12.91 1.45 -23.67
C ALA A 291 12.66 1.89 -22.22
N LEU A 292 13.72 2.19 -21.45
CA LEU A 292 13.58 2.68 -20.08
C LEU A 292 12.94 4.07 -20.03
N GLU A 293 13.32 4.97 -20.93
CA GLU A 293 12.69 6.29 -21.06
C GLU A 293 11.19 6.16 -21.36
N SER A 294 10.80 5.23 -22.23
CA SER A 294 9.37 4.95 -22.49
C SER A 294 8.63 4.34 -21.28
N SER A 295 9.35 3.60 -20.42
CA SER A 295 8.80 2.92 -19.25
C SER A 295 8.73 3.77 -17.98
N THR A 296 9.44 4.90 -17.94
CA THR A 296 9.47 5.79 -16.76
C THR A 296 8.14 6.51 -16.47
N LEU A 297 7.13 6.36 -17.33
CA LEU A 297 5.76 6.81 -17.04
C LEU A 297 4.93 5.81 -16.21
N SER A 298 5.44 4.62 -15.86
CA SER A 298 4.69 3.63 -15.05
C SER A 298 5.52 2.95 -13.96
N GLY A 299 6.40 3.71 -13.31
CA GLY A 299 7.28 3.23 -12.25
C GLY A 299 6.53 2.74 -10.99
N VAL A 300 6.20 1.45 -10.97
CA VAL A 300 6.42 0.49 -9.86
C VAL A 300 6.20 1.04 -8.44
N LEU A 301 4.94 1.34 -8.14
CA LEU A 301 4.21 1.01 -6.90
C LEU A 301 2.79 1.53 -7.11
N MET A 302 1.83 0.60 -7.29
CA MET A 302 0.41 0.94 -7.36
C MET A 302 0.03 1.79 -6.15
N SER A 303 -0.71 2.87 -6.39
CA SER A 303 -1.33 3.64 -5.31
C SER A 303 -2.40 2.78 -4.63
N ILE A 304 -2.67 3.04 -3.34
CA ILE A 304 -3.72 2.32 -2.60
C ILE A 304 -5.10 2.52 -3.25
N ASP A 305 -5.31 3.65 -3.93
CA ASP A 305 -6.55 3.94 -4.66
C ASP A 305 -6.73 3.04 -5.91
N GLU A 306 -5.64 2.53 -6.51
CA GLU A 306 -5.70 1.53 -7.61
C GLU A 306 -5.95 0.09 -7.10
N TRP A 307 -6.03 -0.12 -5.78
CA TRP A 307 -6.30 -1.44 -5.19
C TRP A 307 -7.76 -1.64 -4.77
N ILE A 308 -8.56 -0.57 -4.78
CA ILE A 308 -9.94 -0.55 -4.27
C ILE A 308 -11.00 -0.50 -5.41
N ASP A 309 -10.59 -0.31 -6.67
CA ASP A 309 -11.40 -0.61 -7.86
C ASP A 309 -11.16 -2.05 -8.36
#